data_AF-F0Y5P6-F1
#
_entry.id   AF-F0Y5P6-F1
#
_cell.length_a   1.000
_cell.length_b   1.000
_cell.length_c   1.000
_cell.angle_alpha   90.00
_cell.angle_beta   90.00
_cell.angle_gamma   90.00
#
_symmetry.space_group_name_H-M   'P 1'
#
loop_
_entity.id
_entity.type
_entity.pdbx_description
1 polymer ?
#
loop_
_entity_poly.entity_id
_entity_poly.type
_entity_poly.pdbx_seq_one_letter_code
_entity_poly.pdbx_strand_id
1 'polypeptide(L)'
;MHGPLANAAPAHNFALLPLGGALHAYGGRSRTPGDGVLHFAAADAAAPAFPDVGTVVVNGTHPGCMELRRSATRCEWDGKLSAARVGDAVALYGRLNSRTAKRWAQVAFAPSPAGPFGAFEPLRLLGWSPCRVRAASVYFVAVSPNPVDGGATALGLFPIFERGDCYLGAAATRDGVTFGPPAHLLDLGCEDAGRVRDYPADGLAARGDVVYFYVHRDMPTDHALERRVLPRAARLVRHALAMKWLEAFTAAQVAALDAAAAPARRPPAAPAAGVHDDRLPPCEKGDPYRHNYLAG
;
A
#
# COMPACT_ATOMS: atom_id res chain seq x y z
N MET A 1 24.73 -32.91 -3.33
CA MET A 1 23.72 -32.67 -2.27
C MET A 1 23.87 -31.23 -1.80
N HIS A 2 23.11 -30.30 -2.38
CA HIS A 2 23.02 -28.92 -1.91
C HIS A 2 21.65 -28.77 -1.24
N GLY A 3 21.65 -28.61 0.09
CA GLY A 3 20.44 -28.42 0.87
C GLY A 3 19.77 -27.06 0.59
N PRO A 4 18.44 -26.95 0.77
CA PRO A 4 17.73 -25.71 0.58
C PRO A 4 17.99 -24.80 1.79
N LEU A 5 18.88 -23.82 1.64
CA LEU A 5 18.85 -22.63 2.49
C LEU A 5 17.61 -21.83 2.08
N ALA A 6 16.49 -22.15 2.71
CA ALA A 6 15.26 -21.39 2.62
C ALA A 6 15.53 -19.98 3.15
N ASN A 7 15.66 -19.03 2.22
CA ASN A 7 15.77 -17.60 2.45
C ASN A 7 14.77 -17.15 3.53
N ALA A 8 15.29 -16.94 4.73
CA ALA A 8 14.62 -16.22 5.81
C ALA A 8 15.02 -14.74 5.77
N ALA A 9 15.33 -14.23 4.57
CA ALA A 9 15.45 -12.80 4.34
C ALA A 9 14.03 -12.25 4.33
N PRO A 10 13.68 -11.29 5.21
CA PRO A 10 12.42 -10.58 5.07
C PRO A 10 12.41 -9.94 3.67
N ALA A 11 11.54 -10.47 2.82
CA ALA A 11 11.42 -10.05 1.43
C ALA A 11 11.05 -8.57 1.40
N HIS A 12 11.90 -7.74 0.79
CA HIS A 12 11.66 -6.47 0.05
C HIS A 12 10.47 -5.52 0.39
N ASN A 13 9.80 -5.67 1.53
CA ASN A 13 8.42 -5.24 1.75
C ASN A 13 8.20 -4.53 3.10
N PHE A 14 9.25 -3.93 3.66
CA PHE A 14 9.13 -3.23 4.93
C PHE A 14 8.46 -1.87 4.78
N ALA A 15 7.49 -1.61 5.67
CA ALA A 15 7.12 -0.24 6.01
C ALA A 15 8.01 0.28 7.12
N LEU A 16 8.40 1.55 7.05
CA LEU A 16 9.18 2.24 8.06
C LEU A 16 8.38 3.39 8.66
N LEU A 17 8.32 3.48 9.99
CA LEU A 17 7.60 4.51 10.72
C LEU A 17 8.52 5.14 11.78
N PRO A 18 9.12 6.31 11.51
CA PRO A 18 9.79 7.09 12.55
C PRO A 18 8.74 7.73 13.46
N LEU A 19 8.77 7.41 14.76
CA LEU A 19 7.84 7.97 15.76
C LEU A 19 8.49 8.01 17.14
N GLY A 20 8.35 9.14 17.84
CA GLY A 20 8.79 9.27 19.24
C GLY A 20 10.30 9.06 19.45
N GLY A 21 11.12 9.37 18.44
CA GLY A 21 12.57 9.13 18.49
C GLY A 21 13.00 7.68 18.22
N ALA A 22 12.04 6.77 17.98
CA ALA A 22 12.30 5.40 17.55
C ALA A 22 11.96 5.23 16.05
N LEU A 23 12.59 4.24 15.42
CA LEU A 23 12.19 3.74 14.12
C LEU A 23 11.42 2.44 14.33
N HIS A 24 10.21 2.35 13.81
CA HIS A 24 9.43 1.12 13.77
C HIS A 24 9.46 0.53 12.37
N ALA A 25 9.50 -0.79 12.28
CA ALA A 25 9.41 -1.49 11.01
C ALA A 25 8.22 -2.47 11.02
N TYR A 26 7.59 -2.64 9.87
CA TYR A 26 6.54 -3.63 9.65
C TYR A 26 6.90 -4.48 8.45
N GLY A 27 6.91 -5.81 8.61
CA GLY A 27 7.27 -6.74 7.54
C GLY A 27 6.28 -7.89 7.46
N GLY A 28 5.98 -8.32 6.24
CA GLY A 28 5.19 -9.52 6.00
C GLY A 28 5.93 -10.80 6.35
N ARG A 29 5.25 -11.72 7.03
CA ARG A 29 5.68 -13.11 7.22
C ARG A 29 4.68 -14.04 6.52
N SER A 30 5.21 -14.88 5.63
CA SER A 30 4.47 -15.97 4.97
C SER A 30 5.09 -17.30 5.42
N ARG A 31 4.80 -17.70 6.66
CA ARG A 31 5.17 -19.01 7.24
C ARG A 31 4.11 -19.42 8.24
N THR A 32 3.57 -20.63 8.06
CA THR A 32 2.75 -21.31 9.05
C THR A 32 3.62 -22.08 10.05
N PRO A 33 3.36 -21.98 11.37
CA PRO A 33 2.55 -20.97 12.07
C PRO A 33 3.25 -19.58 12.09
N GLY A 34 2.47 -18.50 12.07
CA GLY A 34 2.99 -17.12 12.16
C GLY A 34 2.74 -16.20 10.97
N ASP A 35 1.81 -16.53 10.07
CA ASP A 35 1.43 -15.64 8.96
C ASP A 35 0.85 -14.32 9.47
N GLY A 36 1.39 -13.20 9.01
CA GLY A 36 0.98 -11.90 9.48
C GLY A 36 1.95 -10.76 9.15
N VAL A 37 1.64 -9.58 9.69
CA VAL A 37 2.56 -8.45 9.74
C VAL A 37 3.28 -8.50 11.08
N LEU A 38 4.60 -8.58 11.02
CA LEU A 38 5.50 -8.46 12.15
C LEU A 38 5.82 -6.99 12.41
N HIS A 39 5.83 -6.59 13.67
CA HIS A 39 6.32 -5.30 14.15
C HIS A 39 7.65 -5.44 14.88
N PHE A 40 8.53 -4.47 14.63
CA PHE A 40 9.86 -4.35 15.23
C PHE A 40 10.07 -2.91 15.68
N ALA A 41 10.64 -2.70 16.87
CA ALA A 41 11.25 -1.41 17.23
C ALA A 41 12.74 -1.48 16.91
N ALA A 42 13.31 -0.46 16.27
CA ALA A 42 14.68 -0.49 15.75
C ALA A 42 15.76 -0.62 16.83
N ALA A 43 15.44 -0.42 18.11
CA ALA A 43 16.32 -0.80 19.22
C ALA A 43 16.69 -2.32 19.18
N ASP A 44 15.84 -3.14 18.57
CA ASP A 44 16.00 -4.58 18.41
C ASP A 44 16.67 -4.98 17.06
N ALA A 45 16.90 -4.02 16.15
CA ALA A 45 17.31 -4.26 14.76
C ALA A 45 18.84 -4.41 14.54
N ALA A 46 19.64 -4.40 15.60
CA ALA A 46 21.09 -4.61 15.52
C ALA A 46 21.49 -6.08 15.31
N ALA A 47 20.54 -7.03 15.33
CA ALA A 47 20.81 -8.45 15.13
C ALA A 47 20.80 -8.83 13.63
N PRO A 48 21.86 -9.47 13.09
CA PRO A 48 21.99 -9.80 11.66
C PRO A 48 21.06 -10.91 11.14
N ALA A 49 20.04 -11.30 11.91
CA ALA A 49 19.05 -12.28 11.52
C ALA A 49 17.66 -11.82 12.00
N PHE A 50 16.89 -11.22 11.10
CA PHE A 50 15.53 -10.72 11.34
C PHE A 50 14.38 -11.74 11.34
N PRO A 51 14.52 -13.07 11.11
CA PRO A 51 13.33 -13.84 10.78
C PRO A 51 12.39 -14.13 11.96
N ASP A 52 12.84 -13.99 13.21
CA ASP A 52 12.05 -14.36 14.40
C ASP A 52 11.99 -13.33 15.54
N VAL A 53 12.56 -12.12 15.36
CA VAL A 53 12.63 -11.08 16.41
C VAL A 53 11.53 -10.05 16.20
N GLY A 54 10.25 -10.43 16.24
CA GLY A 54 9.16 -9.47 16.01
C GLY A 54 7.81 -9.97 16.51
N THR A 55 6.91 -9.04 16.83
CA THR A 55 5.57 -9.37 17.32
C THR A 55 4.59 -9.36 16.15
N VAL A 56 3.80 -10.42 15.98
CA VAL A 56 2.70 -10.43 15.01
C VAL A 56 1.61 -9.47 15.50
N VAL A 57 1.43 -8.35 14.80
CA VAL A 57 0.44 -7.30 15.14
C VAL A 57 -0.83 -7.36 14.28
N VAL A 58 -0.74 -8.04 13.14
CA VAL A 58 -1.85 -8.35 12.23
C VAL A 58 -1.63 -9.78 11.77
N ASN A 59 -2.65 -10.64 11.82
CA ASN A 59 -2.54 -12.03 11.33
C ASN A 59 -3.27 -12.22 9.98
N GLY A 60 -3.15 -13.41 9.37
CA GLY A 60 -3.84 -13.72 8.10
C GLY A 60 -5.38 -13.70 8.19
N THR A 61 -5.97 -13.76 9.38
CA THR A 61 -7.42 -13.74 9.62
C THR A 61 -7.90 -12.42 10.23
N HIS A 62 -7.08 -11.37 10.15
CA HIS A 62 -7.35 -10.11 10.84
C HIS A 62 -8.69 -9.51 10.41
N PRO A 63 -9.49 -8.93 11.34
CA PRO A 63 -10.79 -8.37 11.02
C PRO A 63 -10.76 -7.39 9.84
N GLY A 64 -11.76 -7.45 8.97
CA GLY A 64 -11.90 -6.56 7.81
C GLY A 64 -10.86 -6.77 6.71
N CYS A 65 -9.91 -7.69 6.87
CA CYS A 65 -8.93 -7.93 5.84
C CYS A 65 -9.57 -8.51 4.57
N MET A 66 -9.28 -7.88 3.44
CA MET A 66 -9.83 -8.27 2.15
C MET A 66 -8.77 -8.96 1.29
N GLU A 67 -9.06 -10.22 0.98
CA GLU A 67 -8.28 -11.09 0.12
C GLU A 67 -9.25 -11.89 -0.75
N LEU A 68 -9.45 -11.43 -1.97
CA LEU A 68 -10.58 -11.86 -2.78
C LEU A 68 -10.20 -12.95 -3.79
N ARG A 69 -8.96 -13.46 -3.75
CA ARG A 69 -8.57 -14.61 -4.58
C ARG A 69 -9.38 -15.84 -4.17
N ARG A 70 -9.89 -16.58 -5.16
CA ARG A 70 -10.83 -17.71 -4.95
C ARG A 70 -10.32 -18.79 -3.99
N SER A 71 -9.01 -19.02 -3.92
CA SER A 71 -8.39 -20.08 -3.11
C SER A 71 -7.90 -19.59 -1.75
N ALA A 72 -7.97 -18.29 -1.47
CA ALA A 72 -7.39 -17.73 -0.27
C ALA A 72 -8.36 -17.86 0.91
N THR A 73 -7.88 -18.48 1.99
CA THR A 73 -8.61 -18.58 3.27
C THR A 73 -8.12 -17.55 4.29
N ARG A 74 -7.07 -16.81 3.94
CA ARG A 74 -6.36 -15.84 4.78
C ARG A 74 -5.75 -14.77 3.89
N CYS A 75 -5.59 -13.57 4.42
CA CYS A 75 -4.83 -12.51 3.79
C CYS A 75 -3.34 -12.84 3.73
N GLU A 76 -2.76 -12.64 2.56
CA GLU A 76 -1.32 -12.72 2.35
C GLU A 76 -0.67 -11.34 2.47
N TRP A 77 0.28 -11.25 3.40
CA TRP A 77 1.04 -10.03 3.68
C TRP A 77 2.42 -10.02 3.01
N ASP A 78 2.61 -10.78 1.93
CA ASP A 78 3.89 -10.92 1.20
C ASP A 78 4.22 -9.75 0.24
N GLY A 79 3.35 -8.73 0.19
CA GLY A 79 3.53 -7.52 -0.61
C GLY A 79 4.08 -6.35 0.21
N LYS A 80 4.48 -5.27 -0.46
CA LYS A 80 4.98 -4.07 0.19
C LYS A 80 3.92 -3.44 1.10
N LEU A 81 4.32 -3.13 2.33
CA LEU A 81 3.54 -2.40 3.31
C LEU A 81 3.94 -0.92 3.30
N SER A 82 3.11 -0.05 3.88
CA SER A 82 3.48 1.32 4.25
C SER A 82 2.88 1.66 5.60
N ALA A 83 3.52 2.53 6.36
CA ALA A 83 3.05 2.97 7.66
C ALA A 83 3.25 4.47 7.82
N ALA A 84 2.25 5.16 8.36
CA ALA A 84 2.32 6.60 8.58
C ALA A 84 1.54 6.99 9.83
N ARG A 85 1.89 8.13 10.43
CA ARG A 85 1.02 8.78 11.41
C ARG A 85 -0.04 9.57 10.66
N VAL A 86 -1.30 9.36 11.01
CA VAL A 86 -2.46 10.10 10.50
C VAL A 86 -3.27 10.58 11.70
N GLY A 87 -3.23 11.89 11.97
CA GLY A 87 -3.69 12.44 13.24
C GLY A 87 -2.96 11.80 14.41
N ASP A 88 -3.72 11.23 15.35
CA ASP A 88 -3.19 10.55 16.54
C ASP A 88 -3.06 9.03 16.39
N ALA A 89 -3.38 8.49 15.22
CA ALA A 89 -3.30 7.07 14.94
C ALA A 89 -2.08 6.70 14.09
N VAL A 90 -1.64 5.45 14.23
CA VAL A 90 -0.76 4.77 13.29
C VAL A 90 -1.63 4.09 12.24
N ALA A 91 -1.45 4.46 10.98
CA ALA A 91 -2.08 3.84 9.84
C ALA A 91 -1.11 2.82 9.23
N LEU A 92 -1.54 1.57 9.11
CA LEU A 92 -0.81 0.50 8.42
C LEU A 92 -1.54 0.15 7.13
N TYR A 93 -0.86 0.42 6.02
CA TYR A 93 -1.34 0.17 4.68
C TYR A 93 -0.79 -1.14 4.15
N GLY A 94 -1.66 -1.92 3.53
CA GLY A 94 -1.30 -3.16 2.87
C GLY A 94 -2.08 -3.37 1.59
N ARG A 95 -1.63 -4.36 0.83
CA ARG A 95 -2.29 -4.77 -0.40
C ARG A 95 -3.66 -5.40 -0.11
N LEU A 96 -4.62 -5.12 -0.97
CA LEU A 96 -5.89 -5.80 -1.12
C LEU A 96 -5.84 -6.53 -2.46
N ASN A 97 -5.87 -7.86 -2.45
CA ASN A 97 -5.93 -8.64 -3.68
C ASN A 97 -7.38 -8.77 -4.15
N SER A 98 -7.66 -8.42 -5.40
CA SER A 98 -8.99 -8.61 -5.98
C SER A 98 -9.18 -10.03 -6.53
N ARG A 99 -10.41 -10.37 -6.91
CA ARG A 99 -10.73 -11.62 -7.64
C ARG A 99 -10.06 -11.70 -9.01
N THR A 100 -9.68 -10.55 -9.57
CA THR A 100 -8.96 -10.44 -10.83
C THR A 100 -7.46 -10.28 -10.55
N ALA A 101 -6.61 -10.32 -11.58
CA ALA A 101 -5.19 -10.01 -11.41
C ALA A 101 -4.90 -8.56 -10.95
N LYS A 102 -5.94 -7.71 -10.85
CA LYS A 102 -5.87 -6.34 -10.33
C LYS A 102 -5.80 -6.33 -8.81
N ARG A 103 -5.20 -5.28 -8.29
CA ARG A 103 -4.89 -5.12 -6.87
C ARG A 103 -5.26 -3.73 -6.42
N TRP A 104 -5.58 -3.59 -5.15
CA TRP A 104 -5.89 -2.33 -4.50
C TRP A 104 -5.12 -2.23 -3.18
N ALA A 105 -5.37 -1.17 -2.42
CA ALA A 105 -4.80 -0.98 -1.10
C ALA A 105 -5.90 -0.88 -0.03
N GLN A 106 -5.56 -1.29 1.18
CA GLN A 106 -6.39 -1.24 2.38
C GLN A 106 -5.57 -0.70 3.55
N VAL A 107 -6.25 -0.16 4.55
CA VAL A 107 -5.62 0.43 5.76
C VAL A 107 -6.30 -0.09 7.02
N ALA A 108 -5.50 -0.26 8.08
CA ALA A 108 -5.97 -0.44 9.44
C ALA A 108 -5.27 0.56 10.36
N PHE A 109 -5.95 0.95 11.45
CA PHE A 109 -5.44 1.94 12.39
C PHE A 109 -5.18 1.36 13.77
N ALA A 110 -4.17 1.89 14.45
CA ALA A 110 -3.85 1.58 15.83
C ALA A 110 -3.53 2.86 16.62
N PRO A 111 -3.76 2.89 17.95
CA PRO A 111 -3.34 4.01 18.80
C PRO A 111 -1.81 4.04 19.03
N SER A 112 -1.11 2.93 18.75
CA SER A 112 0.34 2.81 18.94
C SER A 112 0.98 2.01 17.81
N PRO A 113 2.30 2.14 17.59
CA PRO A 113 3.00 1.36 16.58
C PRO A 113 2.85 -0.16 16.74
N ALA A 114 2.77 -0.66 17.97
CA ALA A 114 2.63 -2.08 18.28
C ALA A 114 1.18 -2.58 18.22
N GLY A 115 0.22 -1.73 17.82
CA GLY A 115 -1.20 -2.09 17.81
C GLY A 115 -1.93 -1.73 19.12
N PRO A 116 -3.09 -2.37 19.39
CA PRO A 116 -3.78 -3.29 18.49
C PRO A 116 -4.31 -2.56 17.25
N PHE A 117 -4.19 -3.19 16.08
CA PHE A 117 -4.77 -2.67 14.84
C PHE A 117 -6.26 -3.03 14.76
N GLY A 118 -7.08 -2.04 14.41
CA GLY A 118 -8.50 -2.21 14.11
C GLY A 118 -8.73 -3.00 12.81
N ALA A 119 -9.99 -3.05 12.38
CA ALA A 119 -10.34 -3.73 11.14
C ALA A 119 -9.75 -3.01 9.92
N PHE A 120 -9.35 -3.77 8.90
CA PHE A 120 -8.97 -3.19 7.62
C PHE A 120 -10.18 -2.65 6.85
N GLU A 121 -9.95 -1.59 6.09
CA GLU A 121 -10.89 -1.05 5.11
C GLU A 121 -10.19 -0.65 3.80
N PRO A 122 -10.88 -0.72 2.64
CA PRO A 122 -10.28 -0.34 1.37
C PRO A 122 -10.10 1.17 1.30
N LEU A 123 -8.99 1.60 0.69
CA LEU A 123 -8.79 3.01 0.41
C LEU A 123 -9.77 3.54 -0.64
N ARG A 124 -10.05 4.84 -0.56
CA ARG A 124 -10.89 5.56 -1.52
C ARG A 124 -10.08 6.68 -2.14
N LEU A 125 -10.11 6.78 -3.47
CA LEU A 125 -9.58 7.91 -4.21
C LEU A 125 -10.76 8.74 -4.72
N LEU A 126 -10.81 10.04 -4.40
CA LEU A 126 -11.88 10.91 -4.89
C LEU A 126 -11.87 10.95 -6.43
N GLY A 127 -13.08 10.99 -7.02
CA GLY A 127 -13.27 10.94 -8.47
C GLY A 127 -13.09 9.55 -9.10
N TRP A 128 -12.80 8.52 -8.30
CA TRP A 128 -12.71 7.14 -8.77
C TRP A 128 -13.96 6.35 -8.38
N SER A 129 -14.73 5.95 -9.38
CA SER A 129 -15.87 5.08 -9.17
C SER A 129 -15.42 3.64 -8.89
N PRO A 130 -16.24 2.83 -8.18
CA PRO A 130 -16.10 1.38 -8.14
C PRO A 130 -15.67 0.69 -9.44
N CYS A 131 -16.31 1.03 -10.56
CA CYS A 131 -16.01 0.43 -11.85
C CYS A 131 -14.62 0.84 -12.37
N ARG A 132 -14.20 2.07 -12.09
CA ARG A 132 -12.86 2.55 -12.43
C ARG A 132 -11.81 1.80 -11.61
N VAL A 133 -12.04 1.62 -10.30
CA VAL A 133 -11.18 0.81 -9.42
C VAL A 133 -10.99 -0.61 -9.97
N ARG A 134 -12.05 -1.25 -10.48
CA ARG A 134 -11.95 -2.57 -11.12
C ARG A 134 -11.07 -2.60 -12.37
N ALA A 135 -11.06 -1.52 -13.15
CA ALA A 135 -10.24 -1.42 -14.36
C ALA A 135 -8.80 -0.96 -14.08
N ALA A 136 -8.53 -0.49 -12.86
CA ALA A 136 -7.24 0.02 -12.43
C ALA A 136 -6.54 -0.97 -11.49
N SER A 137 -5.27 -0.69 -11.19
CA SER A 137 -4.52 -1.41 -10.16
C SER A 137 -3.66 -0.45 -9.38
N VAL A 138 -3.70 -0.57 -8.05
CA VAL A 138 -2.77 0.05 -7.11
C VAL A 138 -2.20 -1.09 -6.28
N TYR A 139 -0.93 -1.46 -6.53
CA TYR A 139 -0.34 -2.63 -5.87
C TYR A 139 -0.12 -2.42 -4.37
N PHE A 140 0.34 -1.22 -4.02
CA PHE A 140 0.52 -0.72 -2.68
C PHE A 140 0.42 0.80 -2.74
N VAL A 141 0.47 1.46 -1.59
CA VAL A 141 0.62 2.91 -1.48
C VAL A 141 1.79 3.21 -0.56
N ALA A 142 2.62 4.19 -0.91
CA ALA A 142 3.59 4.76 0.01
C ALA A 142 2.98 6.03 0.64
N VAL A 143 2.68 5.98 1.93
CA VAL A 143 2.07 7.09 2.66
C VAL A 143 3.09 7.70 3.60
N SER A 144 3.15 9.03 3.66
CA SER A 144 4.06 9.75 4.55
C SER A 144 3.39 11.01 5.08
N PRO A 145 3.79 11.50 6.28
CA PRO A 145 3.34 12.80 6.75
C PRO A 145 3.59 13.89 5.71
N ASN A 146 2.62 14.78 5.51
CA ASN A 146 2.77 15.85 4.56
C ASN A 146 3.66 16.96 5.16
N PRO A 147 4.81 17.31 4.54
CA PRO A 147 5.72 18.30 5.12
C PRO A 147 5.20 19.74 5.09
N VAL A 148 4.12 20.05 4.34
CA VAL A 148 3.66 21.45 4.18
C VAL A 148 2.69 21.94 5.25
N ASP A 149 2.10 21.07 6.05
CA ASP A 149 1.01 21.42 6.97
C ASP A 149 1.18 20.86 8.38
N GLY A 150 2.41 20.53 8.76
CA GLY A 150 2.72 20.03 10.10
C GLY A 150 2.07 18.68 10.43
N GLY A 151 1.69 17.90 9.42
CA GLY A 151 1.06 16.60 9.60
C GLY A 151 -0.47 16.65 9.76
N ALA A 152 -1.10 17.80 9.45
CA ALA A 152 -2.56 17.88 9.35
C ALA A 152 -3.10 17.00 8.20
N THR A 153 -2.28 16.74 7.18
CA THR A 153 -2.55 15.74 6.16
C THR A 153 -1.39 14.75 6.01
N ALA A 154 -1.67 13.63 5.35
CA ALA A 154 -0.66 12.72 4.84
C ALA A 154 -0.69 12.72 3.31
N LEU A 155 0.47 12.52 2.68
CA LEU A 155 0.60 12.36 1.24
C LEU A 155 0.73 10.87 0.90
N GLY A 156 -0.13 10.39 0.01
CA GLY A 156 -0.03 9.07 -0.61
C GLY A 156 0.60 9.15 -1.99
N LEU A 157 1.55 8.26 -2.27
CA LEU A 157 2.12 8.01 -3.59
C LEU A 157 1.63 6.65 -4.10
N PHE A 158 0.96 6.66 -5.23
CA PHE A 158 0.21 5.53 -5.78
C PHE A 158 0.82 5.09 -7.11
N PRO A 159 1.52 3.95 -7.20
CA PRO A 159 1.83 3.32 -8.47
C PRO A 159 0.51 2.82 -9.08
N ILE A 160 -0.02 3.56 -10.04
CA ILE A 160 -1.29 3.32 -10.70
C ILE A 160 -1.05 2.69 -12.06
N PHE A 161 -1.73 1.57 -12.32
CA PHE A 161 -2.05 1.11 -13.66
C PHE A 161 -3.50 1.46 -13.97
N GLU A 162 -3.78 2.11 -15.08
CA GLU A 162 -5.14 2.38 -15.55
C GLU A 162 -5.18 2.36 -17.09
N ARG A 163 -6.02 1.48 -17.67
CA ARG A 163 -6.29 1.45 -19.12
C ARG A 163 -5.04 1.41 -20.03
N GLY A 164 -3.95 0.82 -19.55
CA GLY A 164 -2.68 0.76 -20.30
C GLY A 164 -1.66 1.82 -19.90
N ASP A 165 -2.08 2.84 -19.13
CA ASP A 165 -1.20 3.86 -18.59
C ASP A 165 -0.64 3.41 -17.23
N CYS A 166 0.66 3.65 -17.01
CA CYS A 166 1.33 3.39 -15.74
C CYS A 166 1.98 4.66 -15.24
N TYR A 167 1.57 5.13 -14.06
CA TYR A 167 2.07 6.38 -13.53
C TYR A 167 2.06 6.41 -12.00
N LEU A 168 2.87 7.31 -11.45
CA LEU A 168 2.86 7.64 -10.03
C LEU A 168 1.82 8.73 -9.82
N GLY A 169 0.70 8.36 -9.21
CA GLY A 169 -0.28 9.31 -8.69
C GLY A 169 0.16 9.86 -7.33
N ALA A 170 -0.21 11.10 -7.02
CA ALA A 170 -0.15 11.65 -5.67
C ALA A 170 -1.53 12.17 -5.25
N ALA A 171 -1.89 11.95 -3.98
CA ALA A 171 -3.09 12.50 -3.36
C ALA A 171 -2.85 12.75 -1.87
N ALA A 172 -3.55 13.72 -1.29
CA ALA A 172 -3.50 13.98 0.15
C ALA A 172 -4.73 13.38 0.86
N THR A 173 -4.59 13.06 2.14
CA THR A 173 -5.68 12.57 3.01
C THR A 173 -5.62 13.23 4.38
N ARG A 174 -6.78 13.36 5.04
CA ARG A 174 -6.91 13.76 6.45
C ARG A 174 -7.22 12.58 7.38
N ASP A 175 -7.83 11.53 6.86
CA ASP A 175 -8.35 10.40 7.63
C ASP A 175 -7.55 9.10 7.39
N GLY A 176 -6.66 9.09 6.39
CA GLY A 176 -5.86 7.92 6.03
C GLY A 176 -6.60 6.90 5.16
N VAL A 177 -7.88 7.12 4.88
CA VAL A 177 -8.78 6.20 4.16
C VAL A 177 -9.20 6.80 2.84
N THR A 178 -9.65 8.05 2.88
CA THR A 178 -10.14 8.83 1.75
C THR A 178 -9.05 9.81 1.34
N PHE A 179 -8.52 9.61 0.15
CA PHE A 179 -7.57 10.51 -0.47
C PHE A 179 -8.27 11.36 -1.52
N GLY A 180 -7.78 12.58 -1.71
CA GLY A 180 -8.25 13.45 -2.79
C GLY A 180 -7.98 12.86 -4.18
N PRO A 181 -8.34 13.59 -5.26
CA PRO A 181 -8.17 13.08 -6.61
C PRO A 181 -6.68 12.93 -6.93
N PRO A 182 -6.23 11.75 -7.41
CA PRO A 182 -4.82 11.52 -7.69
C PRO A 182 -4.35 12.40 -8.85
N ALA A 183 -3.28 13.16 -8.63
CA ALA A 183 -2.58 13.89 -9.67
C ALA A 183 -1.42 13.06 -10.22
N HIS A 184 -1.26 13.04 -11.54
CA HIS A 184 -0.14 12.38 -12.21
C HIS A 184 1.16 13.15 -11.88
N LEU A 185 2.13 12.49 -11.25
CA LEU A 185 3.47 13.04 -11.00
C LEU A 185 4.53 12.59 -12.01
N LEU A 186 4.53 11.31 -12.38
CA LEU A 186 5.60 10.70 -13.15
C LEU A 186 5.15 9.44 -13.87
N ASP A 187 5.55 9.28 -15.14
CA ASP A 187 5.37 8.02 -15.84
C ASP A 187 6.22 6.89 -15.22
N LEU A 188 5.55 5.77 -15.00
CA LEU A 188 6.14 4.52 -14.53
C LEU A 188 6.13 3.52 -15.68
N GLY A 189 7.10 2.62 -15.75
CA GLY A 189 7.03 1.54 -16.74
C GLY A 189 5.80 0.66 -16.50
N CYS A 190 5.17 0.17 -17.55
CA CYS A 190 4.18 -0.91 -17.44
C CYS A 190 4.83 -2.29 -17.52
N GLU A 191 4.20 -3.23 -16.83
CA GLU A 191 4.40 -4.67 -17.04
C GLU A 191 3.13 -5.30 -17.63
N ASP A 192 3.28 -6.54 -18.07
CA ASP A 192 2.17 -7.38 -18.50
C ASP A 192 1.15 -7.60 -17.37
N ALA A 193 -0.07 -8.02 -17.73
CA ALA A 193 -1.23 -8.16 -16.83
C ALA A 193 -1.69 -6.85 -16.15
N GLY A 194 -1.17 -5.71 -16.61
CA GLY A 194 -1.50 -4.37 -16.12
C GLY A 194 -1.06 -4.16 -14.68
N ARG A 195 0.23 -4.36 -14.48
CA ARG A 195 0.99 -3.98 -13.29
C ARG A 195 1.92 -2.84 -13.65
N VAL A 196 2.31 -2.10 -12.63
CA VAL A 196 3.32 -1.06 -12.75
C VAL A 196 4.67 -1.70 -12.47
N ARG A 197 5.71 -1.36 -13.25
CA ARG A 197 7.07 -1.88 -13.10
C ARG A 197 7.86 -1.17 -12.01
N ASP A 198 7.71 0.15 -11.96
CA ASP A 198 8.51 1.03 -11.10
C ASP A 198 7.68 1.40 -9.86
N TYR A 199 8.33 1.54 -8.69
CA TYR A 199 7.63 1.64 -7.41
C TYR A 199 8.19 2.76 -6.52
N PRO A 200 7.36 3.58 -5.86
CA PRO A 200 7.86 4.55 -4.90
C PRO A 200 8.49 3.85 -3.69
N ALA A 201 9.60 4.39 -3.20
CA ALA A 201 10.12 4.06 -1.86
C ALA A 201 9.24 4.74 -0.81
N ASP A 202 9.25 4.22 0.42
CA ASP A 202 8.53 4.86 1.53
C ASP A 202 9.31 6.06 2.04
N GLY A 203 8.57 7.11 2.39
CA GLY A 203 9.14 8.33 2.95
C GLY A 203 9.28 9.48 1.96
N LEU A 204 9.22 10.68 2.52
CA LEU A 204 9.54 11.94 1.86
C LEU A 204 10.67 12.60 2.64
N ALA A 205 11.56 13.30 1.93
CA ALA A 205 12.63 14.08 2.56
C ALA A 205 12.47 15.56 2.18
N ALA A 206 12.02 16.38 3.13
CA ALA A 206 12.00 17.83 2.98
C ALA A 206 13.37 18.42 3.32
N ARG A 207 13.91 19.28 2.45
CA ARG A 207 15.13 20.05 2.68
C ARG A 207 14.98 21.44 2.06
N GLY A 208 14.94 22.47 2.90
CA GLY A 208 14.70 23.84 2.44
C GLY A 208 13.37 23.95 1.70
N ASP A 209 13.42 24.45 0.47
CA ASP A 209 12.28 24.67 -0.42
C ASP A 209 11.96 23.48 -1.35
N VAL A 210 12.55 22.31 -1.09
CA VAL A 210 12.37 21.11 -1.91
C VAL A 210 11.93 19.91 -1.07
N VAL A 211 10.98 19.15 -1.60
CA VAL A 211 10.60 17.82 -1.10
C VAL A 211 11.09 16.78 -2.09
N TYR A 212 11.85 15.81 -1.58
CA TYR A 212 12.34 14.69 -2.37
C TYR A 212 11.50 13.44 -2.11
N PHE A 213 11.21 12.72 -3.19
CA PHE A 213 10.69 11.36 -3.16
C PHE A 213 11.60 10.47 -4.00
N TYR A 214 11.55 9.17 -3.75
CA TYR A 214 12.43 8.21 -4.41
C TYR A 214 11.60 7.12 -5.08
N VAL A 215 12.03 6.70 -6.26
CA VAL A 215 11.37 5.64 -7.02
C VAL A 215 12.40 4.58 -7.36
N HIS A 216 12.10 3.33 -7.01
CA HIS A 216 12.81 2.17 -7.53
C HIS A 216 12.43 2.00 -9.00
N ARG A 217 13.38 2.33 -9.88
CA ARG A 217 13.23 2.21 -11.34
C ARG A 217 13.90 0.94 -11.83
N ASP A 218 13.38 0.46 -12.96
CA ASP A 218 13.96 -0.66 -13.70
C ASP A 218 13.98 -1.94 -12.85
N MET A 219 12.94 -2.13 -12.03
CA MET A 219 12.83 -3.32 -11.17
C MET A 219 12.71 -4.58 -12.05
N PRO A 220 13.44 -5.66 -11.70
CA PRO A 220 13.28 -6.93 -12.39
C PRO A 220 11.88 -7.45 -12.15
N THR A 221 11.27 -7.97 -13.21
CA THR A 221 9.92 -8.53 -13.19
C THR A 221 10.04 -10.03 -13.39
N ASP A 222 9.12 -10.82 -12.82
CA ASP A 222 9.12 -12.28 -13.01
C ASP A 222 9.19 -12.63 -14.49
N HIS A 223 8.46 -11.87 -15.31
CA HIS A 223 8.44 -12.02 -16.76
C HIS A 223 9.77 -11.69 -17.46
N ALA A 224 10.45 -10.62 -17.03
CA ALA A 224 11.77 -10.27 -17.56
C ALA A 224 12.80 -11.36 -17.25
N LEU A 225 12.72 -11.94 -16.04
CA LEU A 225 13.54 -13.07 -15.62
C LEU A 225 13.21 -14.34 -16.42
N GLU A 226 11.93 -14.66 -16.60
CA GLU A 226 11.46 -15.80 -17.40
C GLU A 226 11.90 -15.70 -18.86
N ARG A 227 11.80 -14.51 -19.46
CA ARG A 227 12.21 -14.27 -20.86
C ARG A 227 13.71 -14.13 -21.05
N ARG A 228 14.52 -14.25 -19.98
CA ARG A 228 15.98 -14.06 -19.99
C ARG A 228 16.42 -12.76 -20.66
N VAL A 229 15.57 -11.74 -20.64
CA VAL A 229 15.93 -10.39 -21.07
C VAL A 229 16.74 -9.82 -19.92
N LEU A 230 18.00 -9.46 -20.14
CA LEU A 230 18.82 -8.83 -19.11
C LEU A 230 18.10 -7.54 -18.67
N PRO A 231 17.52 -7.50 -17.45
CA PRO A 231 16.89 -6.28 -17.00
C PRO A 231 17.99 -5.21 -16.85
N ARG A 232 17.65 -3.96 -17.12
CA ARG A 232 18.49 -2.85 -16.66
C ARG A 232 18.69 -3.01 -15.15
N ALA A 233 19.86 -2.63 -14.65
CA ALA A 233 20.13 -2.71 -13.22
C ALA A 233 19.12 -1.84 -12.46
N ALA A 234 18.40 -2.46 -11.52
CA ALA A 234 17.47 -1.76 -10.65
C ALA A 234 18.20 -0.62 -9.93
N ARG A 235 17.55 0.54 -9.85
CA ARG A 235 18.16 1.75 -9.28
C ARG A 235 17.15 2.56 -8.49
N LEU A 236 17.62 3.22 -7.44
CA LEU A 236 16.84 4.18 -6.69
C LEU A 236 17.06 5.58 -7.26
N VAL A 237 16.01 6.17 -7.83
CA VAL A 237 16.06 7.49 -8.46
C VAL A 237 15.38 8.52 -7.56
N ARG A 238 16.09 9.61 -7.28
CA ARG A 238 15.57 10.75 -6.53
C ARG A 238 14.85 11.72 -7.46
N HIS A 239 13.65 12.10 -7.09
CA HIS A 239 12.85 13.14 -7.74
C HIS A 239 12.62 14.28 -6.75
N ALA A 240 12.34 15.47 -7.29
CA ALA A 240 12.20 16.71 -6.51
C ALA A 240 10.88 17.39 -6.86
N LEU A 241 10.19 17.89 -5.83
CA LEU A 241 9.04 18.77 -5.93
C LEU A 241 9.36 20.08 -5.21
N ALA A 242 8.99 21.21 -5.81
CA ALA A 242 9.08 22.49 -5.12
C ALA A 242 8.08 22.51 -3.95
N MET A 243 8.49 23.00 -2.79
CA MET A 243 7.63 23.12 -1.61
C MET A 243 6.37 23.93 -1.93
N LYS A 244 6.52 25.04 -2.65
CA LYS A 244 5.41 25.89 -3.12
C LYS A 244 4.40 25.14 -3.98
N TRP A 245 4.87 24.21 -4.81
CA TRP A 245 3.96 23.37 -5.60
C TRP A 245 3.18 22.43 -4.68
N LEU A 246 3.86 21.81 -3.71
CA LEU A 246 3.23 20.89 -2.76
C LEU A 246 2.23 21.61 -1.84
N GLU A 247 2.50 22.86 -1.46
CA GLU A 247 1.55 23.72 -0.73
C GLU A 247 0.26 23.93 -1.53
N ALA A 248 0.39 24.39 -2.79
CA ALA A 248 -0.76 24.62 -3.66
C ALA A 248 -1.53 23.32 -3.96
N PHE A 249 -0.79 22.22 -4.19
CA PHE A 249 -1.36 20.89 -4.36
C PHE A 249 -2.15 20.46 -3.12
N THR A 250 -1.57 20.60 -1.92
CA THR A 250 -2.22 20.23 -0.66
C THR A 250 -3.48 21.05 -0.43
N ALA A 251 -3.45 22.36 -0.66
CA ALA A 251 -4.62 23.22 -0.56
C ALA A 251 -5.76 22.77 -1.50
N ALA A 252 -5.43 22.41 -2.74
CA ALA A 252 -6.42 21.89 -3.69
C ALA A 252 -6.99 20.52 -3.27
N GLN A 253 -6.16 19.64 -2.73
CA GLN A 253 -6.60 18.34 -2.22
C GLN A 253 -7.52 18.49 -1.00
N VAL A 254 -7.20 19.38 -0.06
CA VAL A 254 -8.05 19.69 1.10
C VAL A 254 -9.40 20.23 0.65
N ALA A 255 -9.41 21.20 -0.28
CA ALA A 255 -10.65 21.73 -0.83
C ALA A 255 -11.52 20.63 -1.49
N ALA A 256 -10.91 19.70 -2.22
CA ALA A 256 -11.62 18.57 -2.82
C ALA A 256 -12.19 17.62 -1.75
N LEU A 257 -11.44 17.35 -0.68
CA LEU A 257 -11.89 16.54 0.45
C LEU A 257 -13.04 17.21 1.21
N ASP A 258 -12.99 18.52 1.42
CA ASP A 258 -14.07 19.30 2.03
C ASP A 258 -15.34 19.27 1.18
N ALA A 259 -15.21 19.45 -0.13
CA ALA A 259 -16.34 19.37 -1.05
C ALA A 259 -16.99 17.98 -1.10
N ALA A 260 -16.21 16.91 -0.89
CA ALA A 260 -16.70 15.54 -0.89
C ALA A 260 -17.29 15.10 0.46
N ALA A 261 -17.10 15.87 1.53
CA ALA A 261 -17.61 15.56 2.87
C ALA A 261 -19.14 15.76 2.94
N ALA A 262 -19.91 14.80 2.41
CA ALA A 262 -21.33 14.62 2.72
C ALA A 262 -21.50 14.22 4.20
N PRO A 263 -22.66 14.51 4.85
CA PRO A 263 -22.84 14.25 6.28
C PRO A 263 -22.54 12.79 6.63
N ALA A 264 -21.75 12.61 7.69
CA ALA A 264 -21.14 11.35 8.10
C ALA A 264 -22.12 10.18 8.06
N ARG A 265 -21.91 9.25 7.12
CA ARG A 265 -22.54 7.94 7.19
C ARG A 265 -21.98 7.22 8.41
N ARG A 266 -22.88 6.82 9.32
CA ARG A 266 -22.56 6.00 10.50
C ARG A 266 -21.65 4.84 10.07
N PRO A 267 -20.48 4.65 10.68
CA PRO A 267 -19.62 3.53 10.33
C PRO A 267 -20.41 2.23 10.51
N PRO A 268 -20.33 1.28 9.55
CA PRO A 268 -20.91 -0.03 9.75
C PRO A 268 -20.28 -0.67 11.00
N ALA A 269 -21.06 -1.49 11.71
CA ALA A 269 -20.55 -2.24 12.85
C ALA A 269 -19.25 -2.99 12.49
N ALA A 270 -18.33 -3.08 13.45
CA ALA A 270 -17.10 -3.84 13.29
C ALA A 270 -17.45 -5.27 12.83
N PRO A 271 -16.89 -5.75 11.72
CA PRO A 271 -17.25 -7.06 11.18
C PRO A 271 -16.66 -8.17 12.05
N ALA A 272 -17.29 -9.35 11.99
CA ALA A 272 -16.68 -10.58 12.49
C ALA A 272 -15.36 -10.88 11.75
N ALA A 273 -14.48 -11.69 12.34
CA ALA A 273 -13.23 -12.09 11.69
C ALA A 273 -13.47 -12.85 10.37
N GLY A 274 -12.61 -12.66 9.36
CA GLY A 274 -12.66 -13.40 8.09
C GLY A 274 -12.44 -12.53 6.84
N VAL A 275 -12.47 -13.20 5.67
CA VAL A 275 -12.45 -12.56 4.35
C VAL A 275 -13.86 -12.07 4.00
N HIS A 276 -13.99 -10.80 3.62
CA HIS A 276 -15.29 -10.17 3.34
C HIS A 276 -15.44 -9.78 1.86
N ASP A 277 -16.33 -10.49 1.16
CA ASP A 277 -16.71 -10.21 -0.24
C ASP A 277 -17.89 -9.21 -0.36
N ASP A 278 -18.61 -8.95 0.74
CA ASP A 278 -19.85 -8.17 0.78
C ASP A 278 -19.65 -6.64 0.77
N ARG A 279 -18.42 -6.20 1.03
CA ARG A 279 -18.00 -4.79 1.07
C ARG A 279 -17.63 -4.23 -0.30
N LEU A 280 -17.73 -5.06 -1.33
CA LEU A 280 -17.38 -4.69 -2.69
C LEU A 280 -18.59 -4.06 -3.39
N PRO A 281 -18.36 -3.02 -4.19
CA PRO A 281 -19.44 -2.33 -4.87
C PRO A 281 -20.17 -3.23 -5.90
N PRO A 282 -21.44 -2.93 -6.24
CA PRO A 282 -22.32 -3.82 -7.03
C PRO A 282 -21.75 -4.28 -8.38
N CYS A 283 -20.82 -3.55 -8.98
CA CYS A 283 -20.12 -3.93 -10.21
C CYS A 283 -19.25 -5.20 -10.08
N GLU A 284 -19.05 -5.70 -8.86
CA GLU A 284 -18.41 -6.99 -8.58
C GLU A 284 -19.40 -8.16 -8.43
N LYS A 285 -20.71 -7.88 -8.25
CA LYS A 285 -21.74 -8.91 -8.03
C LYS A 285 -22.24 -9.61 -9.30
N GLY A 286 -21.64 -9.34 -10.46
CA GLY A 286 -22.13 -9.87 -11.75
C GLY A 286 -21.07 -10.09 -12.82
N ASP A 287 -19.80 -10.31 -12.47
CA ASP A 287 -18.75 -10.48 -13.48
C ASP A 287 -18.92 -11.76 -14.32
N PRO A 288 -19.17 -11.68 -15.65
CA PRO A 288 -19.25 -12.84 -16.54
C PRO A 288 -17.93 -13.60 -16.69
N TYR A 289 -16.79 -13.07 -16.23
CA TYR A 289 -15.53 -13.81 -16.13
C TYR A 289 -15.56 -14.93 -15.07
N ARG A 290 -16.73 -15.28 -14.52
CA ARG A 290 -16.94 -16.49 -13.70
C ARG A 290 -16.41 -17.77 -14.36
N HIS A 291 -16.40 -17.85 -15.70
CA HIS A 291 -16.21 -19.12 -16.43
C HIS A 291 -14.92 -19.29 -17.26
N ASN A 292 -14.12 -18.23 -17.51
CA ASN A 292 -13.05 -18.33 -18.52
C ASN A 292 -11.65 -18.70 -17.99
N TYR A 293 -11.52 -19.11 -16.73
CA TYR A 293 -10.26 -19.64 -16.18
C TYR A 293 -10.39 -21.11 -15.70
N LEU A 294 -11.43 -21.82 -16.17
CA LEU A 294 -11.59 -23.27 -15.94
C LEU A 294 -11.18 -24.12 -17.18
N ALA A 295 -10.53 -23.51 -18.17
CA ALA A 295 -9.94 -24.21 -19.30
C ALA A 295 -8.48 -23.75 -19.45
N GLY A 296 -7.58 -24.49 -18.81
CA GLY A 296 -6.14 -24.27 -18.78
C GLY A 296 -5.50 -25.19 -17.76
#